data_AF-R1IPH1-F1
#
_entry.id   AF-R1IPH1-F1
#
_cell.length_a   1.000
_cell.length_b   1.000
_cell.length_c   1.000
_cell.angle_alpha   90.00
_cell.angle_beta   90.00
_cell.angle_gamma   90.00
#
_symmetry.space_group_name_H-M   'P 1'
#
loop_
_entity.id
_entity.type
_entity.pdbx_description
1 polymer ?
#
loop_
_entity_poly.entity_id
_entity_poly.type
_entity_poly.pdbx_seq_one_letter_code
_entity_poly.pdbx_strand_id
1 'polypeptide(L)'
;MIKHTESLSRDHFYIAIDEGEQTFTHKFQVGGEHINHYYIFGVMGERFAITVEEWEGRVDVYVDGEGIRHELDEYYVDKRYTWLEVAVSAHPYANYNLKVRRHGK
;
A
#
# COMPACT_ATOMS: atom_id res chain seq x y z
N MET A 1 7.15 -3.60 -9.75
CA MET A 1 7.41 -2.73 -8.58
C MET A 1 8.73 -2.01 -8.77
N ILE A 2 8.76 -0.68 -8.58
CA ILE A 2 9.99 0.12 -8.55
C ILE A 2 10.21 0.60 -7.10
N LYS A 3 11.41 0.41 -6.54
CA LYS A 3 11.78 0.90 -5.21
C LYS A 3 12.68 2.13 -5.34
N HIS A 4 12.38 3.16 -4.56
CA HIS A 4 13.22 4.33 -4.36
C HIS A 4 13.43 4.53 -2.86
N THR A 5 14.69 4.62 -2.44
CA THR A 5 15.04 4.87 -1.03
C THR A 5 15.58 6.29 -0.93
N GLU A 6 14.97 7.11 -0.09
CA GLU A 6 15.46 8.46 0.21
C GLU A 6 16.42 8.43 1.39
N SER A 7 17.33 9.42 1.44
CA SER A 7 18.15 9.67 2.62
C SER A 7 17.23 10.13 3.76
N LEU A 8 17.11 9.31 4.81
CA LEU A 8 16.34 9.47 6.06
C LEU A 8 15.05 8.62 6.10
N SER A 9 15.20 7.41 6.64
CA SER A 9 14.14 6.62 7.28
C SER A 9 12.83 6.47 6.49
N ARG A 10 12.87 6.46 5.16
CA ARG A 10 11.69 6.26 4.31
C ARG A 10 12.04 5.44 3.08
N ASP A 11 11.27 4.39 2.84
CA ASP A 11 11.30 3.66 1.58
C ASP A 11 10.02 3.93 0.79
N HIS A 12 10.16 4.24 -0.49
CA HIS A 12 9.04 4.46 -1.41
C HIS A 12 8.98 3.33 -2.43
N PHE A 13 7.80 2.73 -2.58
CA PHE A 13 7.53 1.63 -3.49
C PHE A 13 6.41 2.01 -4.44
N TYR A 14 6.66 1.94 -5.74
CA TYR A 14 5.66 2.18 -6.78
C TYR A 14 5.20 0.85 -7.36
N ILE A 15 3.90 0.58 -7.20
CA ILE A 15 3.24 -0.68 -7.53
C ILE A 15 2.25 -0.41 -8.68
N ALA A 16 2.48 -1.07 -9.81
CA ALA A 16 1.48 -1.26 -10.84
C ALA A 16 1.07 -2.73 -10.80
N ILE A 17 -0.23 -3.00 -10.76
CA ILE A 17 -0.78 -4.36 -10.83
C ILE A 17 -1.15 -4.62 -12.29
N ASP A 18 -0.42 -5.50 -12.95
CA ASP A 18 -0.53 -5.75 -14.39
C ASP A 18 -1.91 -6.27 -14.79
N GLU A 19 -2.34 -5.99 -16.02
CA GLU A 19 -3.59 -6.52 -16.58
C GLU A 19 -3.53 -8.05 -16.63
N GLY A 20 -4.28 -8.72 -15.74
CA GLY A 20 -4.26 -10.17 -15.56
C GLY A 20 -3.90 -10.60 -14.13
N GLU A 21 -3.20 -9.75 -13.38
CA GLU A 21 -2.99 -9.94 -11.95
C GLU A 21 -4.08 -9.20 -11.15
N GLN A 22 -4.62 -9.89 -10.15
CA GLN A 22 -5.60 -9.33 -9.22
C GLN A 22 -5.03 -9.08 -7.83
N THR A 23 -3.81 -9.55 -7.55
CA THR A 23 -3.24 -9.46 -6.20
C THR A 23 -1.74 -9.27 -6.25
N PHE A 24 -1.28 -8.20 -5.61
CA PHE A 24 0.11 -7.98 -5.27
C PHE A 24 0.36 -8.38 -3.82
N THR A 25 1.50 -9.02 -3.54
CA THR A 25 1.89 -9.42 -2.17
C THR A 25 3.37 -9.09 -1.95
N HIS A 26 3.69 -8.48 -0.81
CA HIS A 26 5.05 -8.06 -0.50
C HIS A 26 5.35 -8.22 1.00
N LYS A 27 6.35 -9.04 1.30
CA LYS A 27 6.89 -9.22 2.64
C LYS A 27 7.96 -8.18 2.92
N PHE A 28 7.88 -7.50 4.05
CA PHE A 28 8.85 -6.48 4.40
C PHE A 28 9.00 -6.30 5.92
N GLN A 29 10.00 -5.53 6.32
CA GLN A 29 10.29 -5.14 7.70
C GLN A 29 10.27 -3.62 7.81
N VAL A 30 9.72 -3.09 8.90
CA VAL A 30 9.77 -1.66 9.25
C VAL A 30 10.14 -1.49 10.71
N GLY A 31 10.78 -0.38 11.10
CA GLY A 31 11.11 -0.12 12.50
C GLY A 31 11.83 1.19 12.75
N GLY A 32 12.01 1.52 14.02
CA GLY A 32 12.59 2.78 14.48
C GLY A 32 11.68 3.96 14.16
N GLU A 33 12.23 4.95 13.45
CA GLU A 33 11.50 6.08 12.89
C GLU A 33 11.17 5.86 11.40
N HIS A 34 11.38 4.64 10.88
CA HIS A 34 11.22 4.34 9.47
C HIS A 34 9.75 4.17 9.08
N ILE A 35 9.39 4.67 7.90
CA ILE A 35 8.07 4.50 7.28
C ILE A 35 8.24 3.96 5.87
N ASN A 36 7.50 2.91 5.54
CA ASN A 36 7.41 2.38 4.18
C ASN A 36 6.16 2.95 3.50
N HIS A 37 6.36 3.65 2.39
CA HIS A 37 5.33 4.25 1.57
C HIS A 37 5.12 3.42 0.31
N TYR A 38 3.91 2.92 0.10
CA TYR A 38 3.54 2.13 -1.08
C TYR A 38 2.52 2.90 -1.90
N TYR A 39 2.88 3.29 -3.13
CA TYR A 39 2.02 3.97 -4.08
C TYR A 39 1.48 2.95 -5.08
N ILE A 40 0.16 2.73 -5.03
CA ILE A 40 -0.56 1.81 -5.92
C ILE A 40 -1.26 2.66 -6.97
N PHE A 41 -0.93 2.42 -8.24
CA PHE A 41 -1.60 3.12 -9.34
C PHE A 41 -3.02 2.59 -9.53
N GLY A 42 -3.99 3.51 -9.62
CA GLY A 42 -5.39 3.18 -9.86
C GLY A 42 -6.01 4.01 -10.97
N VAL A 43 -6.94 3.41 -11.70
CA VAL A 43 -7.79 4.07 -12.71
C VAL A 43 -9.25 4.11 -12.29
N MET A 44 -9.99 5.09 -12.79
CA MET A 44 -11.39 5.31 -12.41
C MET A 44 -12.25 4.04 -12.51
N GLY A 45 -12.96 3.74 -11.42
CA GLY A 45 -13.83 2.58 -11.30
C GLY A 45 -13.14 1.30 -10.81
N GLU A 46 -11.81 1.30 -10.62
CA GLU A 46 -11.14 0.24 -9.88
C GLU A 46 -11.45 0.33 -8.39
N ARG A 47 -11.36 -0.82 -7.73
CA ARG A 47 -11.45 -0.93 -6.27
C ARG A 47 -10.37 -1.85 -5.73
N PHE A 48 -9.81 -1.47 -4.59
CA PHE A 48 -8.72 -2.17 -3.94
C PHE A 48 -9.12 -2.60 -2.53
N ALA A 49 -8.71 -3.81 -2.14
CA ALA A 49 -8.68 -4.23 -0.75
C ALA A 49 -7.21 -4.30 -0.30
N ILE A 50 -6.88 -3.62 0.78
CA ILE A 50 -5.54 -3.61 1.37
C ILE A 50 -5.58 -4.40 2.66
N THR A 51 -4.65 -5.34 2.80
CA THR A 51 -4.49 -6.14 4.02
C THR A 51 -3.03 -6.12 4.42
N VAL A 52 -2.78 -5.92 5.72
CA VAL A 52 -1.46 -6.06 6.30
C VAL A 52 -1.50 -7.17 7.34
N GLU A 53 -0.80 -8.26 7.05
CA GLU A 53 -0.73 -9.42 7.95
C GLU A 53 0.59 -9.38 8.71
N GLU A 54 0.51 -9.21 10.03
CA GLU A 54 1.66 -9.18 10.93
C GLU A 54 2.06 -10.61 11.33
N TRP A 55 3.35 -10.91 11.35
CA TRP A 55 3.86 -12.15 11.96
C TRP A 55 4.88 -11.91 13.06
N GLU A 56 5.37 -10.67 13.21
CA GLU A 56 6.22 -10.26 14.32
C GLU A 56 6.08 -8.76 14.55
N GLY A 57 5.91 -8.34 15.81
CA GLY A 57 5.62 -6.95 16.14
C GLY A 57 4.21 -6.53 15.72
N ARG A 58 3.96 -5.21 15.76
CA ARG A 58 2.70 -4.59 15.35
C ARG A 58 2.99 -3.41 14.44
N VAL A 59 2.22 -3.26 13.37
CA VAL A 59 2.30 -2.12 12.47
C VAL A 59 1.18 -1.13 12.74
N ASP A 60 1.46 0.13 12.43
CA ASP A 60 0.45 1.15 12.20
C ASP A 60 0.35 1.36 10.69
N VAL A 61 -0.89 1.42 10.18
CA VAL A 61 -1.18 1.55 8.75
C VAL A 61 -2.05 2.77 8.52
N TYR A 62 -1.62 3.62 7.60
CA TYR A 62 -2.39 4.76 7.10
C TYR A 62 -2.56 4.62 5.60
N VAL A 63 -3.79 4.89 5.11
CA VAL A 63 -4.10 4.80 3.68
C VAL A 63 -4.76 6.09 3.24
N ASP A 64 -4.25 6.68 2.16
CA ASP A 64 -4.71 7.97 1.63
C ASP A 64 -4.51 8.02 0.11
N GLY A 65 -5.09 9.03 -0.54
CA GLY A 65 -4.92 9.26 -1.95
C GLY A 65 -5.95 10.23 -2.49
N GLU A 66 -5.52 11.14 -3.35
CA GLU A 66 -6.43 12.12 -3.92
C GLU A 66 -7.45 11.42 -4.84
N GLY A 67 -8.75 11.60 -4.59
CA GLY A 67 -9.79 10.92 -5.38
C GLY A 67 -9.93 9.42 -5.04
N ILE A 68 -9.44 9.01 -3.88
CA ILE A 68 -9.75 7.74 -3.25
C ILE A 68 -10.91 7.95 -2.29
N ARG A 69 -11.91 7.08 -2.37
CA ARG A 69 -13.02 7.01 -1.42
C ARG A 69 -12.94 5.68 -0.68
N HIS A 70 -12.97 5.73 0.65
CA HIS A 70 -12.91 4.53 1.49
C HIS A 70 -14.32 4.15 1.96
N GLU A 71 -14.74 2.93 1.67
CA GLU A 71 -16.00 2.36 2.14
C GLU A 71 -15.78 0.94 2.66
N LEU A 72 -16.16 0.69 3.92
CA LEU A 72 -15.93 -0.58 4.61
C LEU A 72 -14.43 -0.94 4.63
N ASP A 73 -14.04 -1.99 3.91
CA ASP A 73 -12.66 -2.49 3.79
C ASP A 73 -12.10 -2.31 2.37
N GLU A 74 -12.78 -1.49 1.54
CA GLU A 74 -12.43 -1.26 0.14
C GLU A 74 -12.17 0.22 -0.17
N TYR A 75 -11.20 0.45 -1.06
CA TYR A 75 -10.77 1.76 -1.54
C TYR A 75 -11.16 1.89 -3.01
N TYR A 76 -12.00 2.87 -3.32
CA TYR A 76 -12.58 3.12 -4.63
C TYR A 76 -11.85 4.28 -5.31
N VAL A 77 -11.56 4.12 -6.60
CA VAL A 77 -10.93 5.17 -7.42
C VAL A 77 -11.99 5.98 -8.16
N ASP A 78 -12.17 7.24 -7.75
CA ASP A 78 -13.18 8.14 -8.33
C ASP A 78 -12.59 9.11 -9.36
N LYS A 79 -11.26 9.16 -9.49
CA LYS A 79 -10.54 9.99 -10.50
C LYS A 79 -10.03 9.15 -11.66
N ARG A 80 -9.84 9.79 -12.83
CA ARG A 80 -9.32 9.15 -14.05
C ARG A 80 -8.05 8.33 -13.80
N TYR A 81 -7.10 8.92 -13.09
CA TYR A 81 -5.83 8.34 -12.67
C TYR A 81 -5.51 8.85 -11.27
N THR A 82 -5.05 7.97 -10.38
CA THR A 82 -4.59 8.39 -9.06
C THR A 82 -3.57 7.41 -8.48
N TRP A 83 -2.93 7.84 -7.39
CA TRP A 83 -2.07 7.02 -6.56
C TRP A 83 -2.76 6.85 -5.19
N LEU A 84 -3.00 5.60 -4.83
CA LEU A 84 -3.35 5.21 -3.47
C LEU A 84 -2.05 4.98 -2.70
N GLU A 85 -1.84 5.74 -1.65
CA GLU A 85 -0.69 5.61 -0.75
C GLU A 85 -1.06 4.75 0.45
N VAL A 86 -0.24 3.74 0.73
CA VAL A 86 -0.26 2.97 1.98
C VAL A 86 1.04 3.26 2.70
N ALA A 87 0.96 3.92 3.85
CA ALA A 87 2.08 4.16 4.74
C ALA A 87 2.05 3.14 5.87
N VAL A 88 3.17 2.44 6.08
CA VAL A 88 3.34 1.43 7.13
C VAL A 88 4.51 1.81 8.02
N SER A 89 4.28 1.86 9.33
CA SER A 89 5.30 2.12 10.35
C SER A 89 5.19 1.13 11.49
N ALA A 90 6.23 1.04 12.34
CA ALA A 90 6.20 0.25 13.56
C ALA A 90 7.23 0.73 14.57
N HIS A 91 6.99 0.48 15.86
CA HIS A 91 7.94 0.71 16.93
C HIS A 91 7.99 -0.47 17.92
N PRO A 92 9.17 -1.02 18.28
CA PRO A 92 10.49 -0.68 17.73
C PRO A 92 10.74 -1.26 16.34
N TYR A 93 10.05 -2.35 15.96
CA TYR A 93 10.01 -2.90 14.61
C TYR A 93 8.82 -3.85 14.45
N ALA A 94 8.49 -4.18 13.20
CA ALA A 94 7.55 -5.22 12.84
C ALA A 94 7.91 -5.86 11.48
N ASN A 95 7.54 -7.13 11.33
CA ASN A 95 7.60 -7.88 10.10
C ASN A 95 6.17 -8.18 9.63
N TYR A 96 5.88 -7.84 8.37
CA TYR A 96 4.51 -7.88 7.85
C TYR A 96 4.45 -8.23 6.36
N ASN A 97 3.27 -8.69 5.95
CA ASN A 97 2.92 -8.98 4.57
C ASN A 97 1.89 -7.95 4.10
N LEU A 98 2.29 -7.07 3.19
CA LEU A 98 1.34 -6.19 2.51
C LEU A 98 0.70 -6.96 1.34
N LYS A 99 -0.62 -7.02 1.34
CA LYS A 99 -1.41 -7.59 0.25
C LYS A 99 -2.34 -6.53 -0.30
N VAL A 100 -2.28 -6.32 -1.60
CA VAL A 100 -3.15 -5.40 -2.34
C VAL A 100 -3.93 -6.22 -3.35
N ARG A 101 -5.24 -6.33 -3.16
CA ARG A 101 -6.12 -7.02 -4.10
C ARG A 101 -6.88 -5.99 -4.92
N ARG A 102 -6.68 -6.01 -6.23
CA ARG A 102 -7.49 -5.26 -7.19
C ARG A 102 -8.69 -6.11 -7.60
N HIS A 103 -9.88 -5.56 -7.46
CA HIS A 103 -11.05 -6.15 -8.09
C HIS A 103 -11.26 -5.48 -9.44
N GLY A 104 -11.31 -6.29 -10.50
CA GLY A 104 -11.58 -5.81 -11.85
C GLY A 104 -12.94 -5.10 -11.96
N LYS A 105 -13.05 -4.29 -13.00
CA LYS A 105 -14.29 -3.66 -13.44
C LYS A 105 -15.30 -4.69 -13.96
#